data_AF-A0A0A9BIU4-F1
#
_entry.id   AF-A0A0A9BIU4-F1
#
_cell.length_a   1.000
_cell.length_b   1.000
_cell.length_c   1.000
_cell.angle_alpha   90.00
_cell.angle_beta   90.00
_cell.angle_gamma   90.00
#
_symmetry.space_group_name_H-M   'P 1'
#
loop_
_entity.id
_entity.type
_entity.pdbx_description
1 polymer ?
#
loop_
_entity_poly.entity_id
_entity_poly.type
_entity_poly.pdbx_seq_one_letter_code
_entity_poly.pdbx_strand_id
1 'polypeptide(L)' 'MVIVNPGNPCGNVYTYEHLAKVAETARKLGIFVITDEVYAHLTSGVKKFVPMGVFGSVVPVLTMGVFGWCLGGGLDGL' A
#
# COMPACT_ATOMS: atom_id res chain seq x y z
N MET A 1 10.04 -3.53 -7.84
CA MET A 1 9.00 -4.56 -7.57
C MET A 1 7.64 -3.88 -7.54
N VAL A 2 6.60 -4.51 -8.09
CA VAL A 2 5.25 -3.94 -8.13
C VAL A 2 4.35 -4.68 -7.16
N ILE A 3 3.60 -3.95 -6.35
CA ILE A 3 2.59 -4.46 -5.42
C ILE A 3 1.25 -3.84 -5.81
N VAL A 4 0.22 -4.66 -5.94
CA VAL A 4 -1.17 -4.20 -6.06
C VAL A 4 -1.88 -4.62 -4.78
N ASN A 5 -2.23 -3.66 -3.93
CA ASN A 5 -2.83 -3.91 -2.63
C ASN A 5 -3.85 -2.81 -2.32
N PRO A 6 -5.15 -3.13 -2.16
CA PRO A 6 -5.79 -4.44 -2.33
C PRO A 6 -5.66 -5.03 -3.74
N GLY A 7 -5.45 -6.35 -3.84
CA GLY A 7 -5.16 -7.02 -5.11
C GLY A 7 -6.38 -7.19 -6.01
N ASN A 8 -6.25 -6.85 -7.29
CA ASN A 8 -7.24 -7.12 -8.34
C ASN A 8 -6.74 -8.29 -9.21
N PRO A 9 -7.53 -9.34 -9.51
CA PRO A 9 -8.98 -9.53 -9.30
C PRO A 9 -9.39 -10.19 -7.98
N CYS A 10 -8.44 -10.62 -7.16
CA CYS A 10 -8.70 -11.51 -6.03
C CYS A 10 -9.25 -10.83 -4.77
N GLY A 11 -9.21 -9.50 -4.68
CA GLY A 11 -9.64 -8.72 -3.51
C GLY A 11 -8.81 -8.96 -2.25
N ASN A 12 -7.61 -9.53 -2.36
CA ASN A 12 -6.79 -9.87 -1.21
C ASN A 12 -6.11 -8.62 -0.62
N VAL A 13 -6.14 -8.51 0.70
CA VAL A 13 -5.45 -7.45 1.47
C VAL A 13 -4.27 -8.06 2.20
N TYR A 14 -3.07 -7.54 1.95
CA TYR A 14 -1.85 -8.01 2.61
C TYR A 14 -1.78 -7.55 4.07
N THR A 15 -1.23 -8.40 4.93
CA THR A 15 -0.95 -8.04 6.32
C THR A 15 0.36 -7.27 6.43
N TYR A 16 0.55 -6.59 7.55
CA TYR A 16 1.78 -5.88 7.85
C TYR A 16 3.02 -6.78 7.75
N GLU A 17 2.97 -7.99 8.31
CA GLU A 17 4.09 -8.93 8.32
C GLU A 17 4.46 -9.39 6.91
N HIS A 18 3.47 -9.52 6.02
CA HIS A 18 3.71 -9.87 4.63
C HIS A 18 4.42 -8.72 3.91
N LEU A 19 3.91 -7.49 4.04
CA LEU A 19 4.52 -6.30 3.44
C LEU A 19 5.93 -6.02 4.00
N ALA A 20 6.17 -6.30 5.28
CA ALA A 20 7.50 -6.19 5.89
C ALA A 20 8.52 -7.13 5.21
N LYS A 21 8.14 -8.40 4.96
CA LYS A 21 9.00 -9.35 4.23
C LYS A 21 9.27 -8.90 2.80
N VAL A 22 8.27 -8.30 2.16
CA VAL A 22 8.38 -7.74 0.81
C VAL A 22 9.34 -6.55 0.79
N ALA A 23 9.21 -5.61 1.73
CA ALA A 23 10.13 -4.47 1.90
C ALA A 23 11.58 -4.94 2.12
N GLU A 24 11.76 -5.91 3.01
CA GLU A 24 13.06 -6.49 3.33
C GLU A 24 13.72 -7.18 2.12
N THR A 25 12.91 -7.86 1.29
CA THR A 25 13.37 -8.47 0.04
C THR A 25 13.79 -7.41 -0.97
N ALA A 26 12.99 -6.35 -1.14
CA ALA A 26 13.31 -5.23 -2.03
C ALA A 26 14.61 -4.52 -1.63
N ARG A 27 14.79 -4.29 -0.32
CA ARG A 27 16.01 -3.71 0.24
C ARG A 27 17.24 -4.57 -0.08
N LYS A 28 17.16 -5.89 0.13
CA LYS A 28 18.27 -6.83 -0.16
C LYS A 28 18.64 -6.85 -1.64
N LEU A 29 17.67 -6.66 -2.52
CA LEU A 29 17.87 -6.59 -3.97
C LEU A 29 18.29 -5.20 -4.47
N GLY A 30 18.30 -4.18 -3.60
CA GLY A 30 18.63 -2.80 -3.99
C GLY A 30 17.63 -2.17 -4.96
N ILE A 31 16.37 -2.61 -4.95
CA ILE A 31 15.30 -2.12 -5.83
C ILE A 31 14.27 -1.31 -5.05
N PHE A 32 13.62 -0.38 -5.73
CA PHE A 32 12.47 0.34 -5.18
C PHE A 32 11.16 -0.44 -5.37
N VAL A 33 10.15 -0.04 -4.60
CA VAL A 33 8.80 -0.61 -4.65
C VAL A 33 7.84 0.40 -5.27
N ILE A 34 7.05 -0.05 -6.25
CA ILE A 34 5.88 0.68 -6.76
C ILE A 34 4.66 -0.01 -6.16
N THR A 35 3.80 0.74 -5.48
CA THR A 35 2.55 0.22 -4.91
C THR A 35 1.36 0.87 -5.58
N ASP A 36 0.41 0.05 -6.04
CA ASP A 36 -0.89 0.47 -6.55
C ASP A 36 -1.92 0.24 -5.43
N GLU A 37 -2.40 1.35 -4.88
CA GLU A 37 -3.29 1.40 -3.72
C GLU A 37 -4.63 2.06 -4.05
N VAL A 38 -5.06 2.04 -5.32
CA VAL A 38 -6.32 2.67 -5.77
C VAL A 38 -7.57 2.13 -5.06
N TYR A 39 -7.50 0.91 -4.52
CA TYR A 39 -8.60 0.27 -3.79
C TYR A 39 -8.48 0.37 -2.26
N ALA A 40 -7.55 1.17 -1.70
CA ALA A 40 -7.29 1.25 -0.26
C ALA A 40 -8.55 1.44 0.61
N HIS A 41 -9.48 2.28 0.15
CA HIS A 41 -10.74 2.61 0.83
C HIS A 41 -11.86 1.58 0.61
N LEU A 42 -11.70 0.63 -0.30
CA LEU A 42 -12.67 -0.42 -0.60
C LEU A 42 -12.44 -1.69 0.24
N THR A 43 -11.57 -1.60 1.24
CA THR A 43 -11.34 -2.68 2.21
C THR A 43 -12.48 -2.77 3.22
N SER A 44 -13.62 -3.31 2.79
CA SER A 44 -14.76 -3.62 3.66
C SER A 44 -14.57 -5.01 4.27
N GLY A 45 -13.81 -5.12 5.37
CA GLY A 45 -13.60 -6.40 6.05
C GLY A 45 -12.82 -6.30 7.36
N VAL A 46 -12.54 -7.47 7.96
CA VAL A 46 -11.83 -7.59 9.26
C VAL A 46 -10.35 -7.18 9.17
N LYS A 47 -9.75 -7.22 7.97
CA LYS A 47 -8.34 -6.90 7.76
C LYS A 47 -8.17 -5.42 7.44
N LYS A 48 -7.53 -4.69 8.35
CA LYS A 48 -7.15 -3.29 8.15
C LYS A 48 -6.12 -3.18 7.03
N PHE A 49 -6.38 -2.28 6.08
CA PHE A 49 -5.44 -1.93 5.04
C PHE A 49 -4.15 -1.33 5.63
N VAL A 50 -3.00 -1.76 5.10
CA VAL A 50 -1.68 -1.23 5.46
C VAL A 50 -1.04 -0.68 4.18
N PRO A 51 -0.79 0.64 4.10
CA PRO A 51 -0.11 1.22 2.95
C PRO A 51 1.36 0.85 2.96
N MET A 52 1.93 0.55 1.79
CA MET A 52 3.34 0.20 1.66
C MET A 52 4.27 1.35 2.07
N GLY A 53 3.77 2.60 2.00
CA GLY A 53 4.49 3.80 2.43
C GLY A 53 4.99 3.78 3.88
N VAL A 54 4.39 2.97 4.77
CA VAL A 54 4.89 2.77 6.14
C VAL A 54 6.32 2.22 6.17
N PHE A 55 6.75 1.52 5.12
CA PHE A 55 8.09 0.95 4.99
C PHE A 55 9.08 1.86 4.25
N GLY A 56 8.73 3.14 4.03
CA GLY A 56 9.58 4.10 3.29
C GLY A 56 10.97 4.34 3.89
N SER A 57 11.16 4.07 5.19
CA SER A 57 12.48 4.11 5.84
C SER A 57 13.35 2.87 5.57
N VAL A 58 12.74 1.77 5.08
CA VAL A 58 13.41 0.49 4.79
C VAL A 58 13.76 0.40 3.30
N VAL A 59 12.86 0.85 2.44
CA VAL A 59 13.02 0.82 0.97
C VAL A 59 12.32 2.03 0.35
N PRO A 60 12.86 2.64 -0.72
CA PRO A 60 12.11 3.66 -1.46
C PRO A 60 10.80 3.11 -2.00
N VAL A 61 9.69 3.80 -1.71
CA VAL A 61 8.33 3.44 -2.14
C VAL A 61 7.74 4.56 -2.99
N LEU A 62 7.24 4.21 -4.17
CA LEU A 62 6.43 5.06 -5.02
C LEU A 62 4.98 4.58 -4.96
N THR A 63 4.10 5.38 -4.39
CA THR A 63 2.67 5.04 -4.22
C THR A 63 1.83 5.65 -5.33
N MET A 64 1.01 4.82 -5.97
CA MET A 64 -0.03 5.21 -6.91
C MET A 64 -1.40 5.07 -6.26
N GLY A 65 -2.21 6.13 -6.32
CA GLY A 65 -3.58 6.17 -5.81
C GLY A 65 -4.49 6.99 -6.73
N VAL A 66 -5.79 6.98 -6.45
CA VAL A 66 -6.80 7.74 -7.21
C VAL A 66 -7.03 9.12 -6.59
N PHE A 67 -6.88 10.17 -7.40
CA PHE A 67 -6.95 11.58 -7.00
C PHE A 67 -8.35 12.06 -6.56
N GLY A 68 -9.42 11.35 -6.94
CA GLY A 68 -10.81 11.76 -6.71
C GLY A 68 -11.39 11.43 -5.32
N TRP A 69 -10.74 10.55 -4.54
CA TRP A 69 -11.25 10.11 -3.23
C TRP A 69 -10.39 10.55 -2.04
N CYS A 70 -9.15 10.99 -2.26
CA CYS A 70 -8.31 11.58 -1.20
C CYS A 70 -8.88 12.90 -0.64
N LEU A 71 -9.70 13.64 -1.41
CA LEU A 71 -10.35 14.87 -0.94
C LEU A 71 -11.57 14.61 -0.02
N GLY A 72 -12.04 13.36 0.08
CA GLY A 72 -13.18 13.01 0.94
C GLY A 72 -12.83 12.71 2.40
N GLY A 73 -11.54 12.57 2.73
CA GLY A 73 -11.06 12.36 4.11
C GLY A 73 -9.94 13.32 4.53
N GLY A 74 -9.67 14.35 3.71
CA GLY A 74 -8.65 15.37 3.96
C GLY A 74 -9.20 16.65 4.60
N LEU A 75 -10.51 16.74 4.86
CA LEU A 75 -11.15 17.88 5.52
C LEU A 75 -11.62 17.57 6.96
N ASP A 76 -11.34 16.38 7.45
CA ASP A 76 -11.72 15.91 8.79
C ASP A 76 -10.76 16.42 9.88
N GLY A 77 -9.81 17.30 9.51
CA GLY A 77 -8.75 17.81 10.38
C GLY A 77 -8.37 19.27 10.13
N LEU A 78 -9.23 20.05 9.48
CA LEU A 78 -9.13 21.52 9.38
C LEU A 78 -10.40 22.18 9.92
#